data_AF-A0A318CUE0-F1
#
_entry.id   AF-A0A318CUE0-F1
#
_cell.length_a   1.000
_cell.length_b   1.000
_cell.length_c   1.000
_cell.angle_alpha   90.00
_cell.angle_beta   90.00
_cell.angle_gamma   90.00
#
_symmetry.space_group_name_H-M   'P 1'
#
loop_
_entity.id
_entity.type
_entity.pdbx_description
1 polymer ?
#
loop_
_entity_poly.entity_id
_entity_poly.type
_entity_poly.pdbx_seq_one_letter_code
_entity_poly.pdbx_strand_id
1 'polypeptide(L)'
;MNNKTATFIKIINTFFLSAVILIAFTAVAIAQEAVSLQNTDCIKCHKTEPVSIEQNGGLHKTAVGCVDCHTEHPPLGKEAIPDCAMCHSGEPHYELDNCGSCHSDPHQPLALQLDDNITTACLTCHPEQGKELQDHPSKHTEVDCTFCHTFHGEIPDCSVCHEPHAQGQTSSDCLGCHPVHQPLTIHYANETPRAYCTPCHEEYGDLMNKTTTLHKTFTCAFCHRGVHPVVPQCETCHGKPHSAAQHKAMPNCLDCHLDAHNLAK
;
A
#
# COMPACT_ATOMS: atom_id res chain seq x y z
N MET A 1 -45.33 15.17 92.04
CA MET A 1 -45.51 16.04 90.85
C MET A 1 -44.53 15.59 89.77
N ASN A 2 -44.78 14.48 89.07
CA ASN A 2 -43.78 13.78 88.24
C ASN A 2 -44.09 13.73 86.73
N ASN A 3 -45.00 14.57 86.22
CA ASN A 3 -45.53 14.42 84.85
C ASN A 3 -45.13 15.52 83.84
N LYS A 4 -44.32 16.52 84.23
CA LYS A 4 -43.90 17.60 83.31
C LYS A 4 -42.52 17.37 82.68
N THR A 5 -41.62 16.66 83.36
CA THR A 5 -40.25 16.41 82.89
C THR A 5 -40.17 15.35 81.79
N ALA A 6 -41.05 14.33 81.83
CA ALA A 6 -41.07 13.27 80.83
C ALA A 6 -41.56 13.74 79.44
N THR A 7 -42.44 14.75 79.40
CA THR A 7 -42.99 15.29 78.15
C THR A 7 -42.00 16.21 77.44
N PHE A 8 -41.17 16.94 78.20
CA PHE A 8 -40.16 17.85 77.64
C PHE A 8 -38.99 17.10 76.97
N ILE A 9 -38.56 15.99 77.56
CA ILE A 9 -37.51 15.11 77.00
C ILE A 9 -37.97 14.42 75.69
N LYS A 10 -39.25 14.05 75.60
CA LYS A 10 -39.82 13.44 74.39
C LYS A 10 -39.87 14.41 73.20
N ILE A 11 -40.17 15.69 73.44
CA ILE A 11 -40.23 16.73 72.40
C ILE A 11 -38.83 17.09 71.90
N ILE A 12 -37.84 17.19 72.80
CA ILE A 12 -36.43 17.45 72.41
C ILE A 12 -35.88 16.27 71.60
N ASN A 13 -36.15 15.03 72.00
CA ASN A 13 -35.70 13.86 71.24
C ASN A 13 -36.38 13.71 69.87
N THR A 14 -37.63 14.12 69.72
CA THR A 14 -38.30 14.11 68.39
C THR A 14 -37.81 15.23 67.48
N PHE A 15 -37.45 16.40 68.02
CA PHE A 15 -36.83 17.49 67.26
C PHE A 15 -35.38 17.16 66.86
N PHE A 16 -34.61 16.51 67.72
CA PHE A 16 -33.26 16.05 67.40
C PHE A 16 -33.26 14.92 66.35
N LEU A 17 -34.20 13.98 66.45
CA LEU A 17 -34.30 12.88 65.48
C LEU A 17 -34.75 13.38 64.09
N SER A 18 -35.66 14.36 64.03
CA SER A 18 -36.10 14.98 62.77
C SER A 18 -35.05 15.89 62.15
N ALA A 19 -34.27 16.63 62.94
CA ALA A 19 -33.14 17.41 62.44
C ALA A 19 -32.00 16.53 61.90
N VAL A 20 -31.70 15.40 62.56
CA VAL A 20 -30.69 14.44 62.08
C VAL A 20 -31.13 13.73 60.80
N ILE A 21 -32.42 13.41 60.68
CA ILE A 21 -32.98 12.84 59.44
C ILE A 21 -32.92 13.87 58.30
N LEU A 22 -33.25 15.14 58.55
CA LEU A 22 -33.19 16.19 57.52
C LEU A 22 -31.75 16.43 57.03
N ILE A 23 -30.76 16.41 57.94
CA ILE A 23 -29.33 16.56 57.60
C ILE A 23 -28.81 15.33 56.83
N ALA A 24 -29.26 14.12 57.19
CA ALA A 24 -28.91 12.90 56.46
C ALA A 24 -29.51 12.86 55.05
N PHE A 25 -30.73 13.39 54.84
CA PHE A 25 -31.32 13.49 53.50
C PHE A 25 -30.67 14.58 52.64
N THR A 26 -30.14 15.67 53.23
CA THR A 26 -29.38 16.68 52.46
C THR A 26 -27.98 16.22 52.06
N ALA A 27 -27.33 15.35 52.86
CA ALA A 27 -25.99 14.84 52.55
C ALA A 27 -25.99 13.82 51.38
N VAL A 28 -27.09 13.08 51.20
CA VAL A 28 -27.24 12.12 50.09
C VAL A 28 -27.51 12.81 48.74
N ALA A 29 -27.92 14.08 48.75
CA ALA A 29 -28.26 14.81 47.52
C ALA A 29 -27.07 15.45 46.78
N ILE A 30 -25.84 15.39 47.31
CA ILE A 30 -24.68 16.14 46.75
C ILE A 30 -23.54 15.23 46.21
N ALA A 31 -23.75 13.91 46.14
CA ALA A 31 -22.80 13.01 45.48
C ALA A 31 -23.45 12.24 44.34
N GLN A 32 -24.01 12.96 43.36
CA GLN A 32 -24.19 12.39 42.04
C GLN A 32 -22.81 12.37 41.38
N GLU A 33 -22.05 11.30 41.56
CA GLU A 33 -20.89 11.05 40.70
C GLU A 33 -21.36 11.18 39.25
N ALA A 34 -20.74 12.08 38.49
CA ALA A 34 -21.00 12.20 37.07
C ALA A 34 -20.62 10.86 36.44
N VAL A 35 -21.62 10.04 36.11
CA VAL A 35 -21.40 8.75 35.45
C VAL A 35 -20.72 9.02 34.12
N SER A 36 -19.46 8.64 34.00
CA SER A 36 -18.70 8.73 32.75
C SER A 36 -19.23 7.71 31.74
N LEU A 37 -19.42 8.14 30.49
CA LEU A 37 -19.81 7.26 29.38
C LEU A 37 -18.84 6.09 29.26
N GLN A 38 -19.37 4.90 29.00
CA GLN A 38 -18.59 3.70 28.68
C GLN A 38 -18.68 3.41 27.18
N ASN A 39 -17.74 2.64 26.63
CA ASN A 39 -17.76 2.21 25.21
C ASN A 39 -19.08 1.51 24.82
N THR A 40 -19.70 0.80 25.75
CA THR A 40 -20.99 0.13 25.54
C THR A 40 -22.19 1.08 25.47
N ASP A 41 -22.03 2.33 25.88
CA ASP A 41 -23.07 3.35 25.78
C ASP A 41 -23.14 3.98 24.39
N CYS A 42 -22.00 4.07 23.68
CA CYS A 42 -21.88 4.77 22.40
C CYS A 42 -22.84 4.20 21.33
N ILE A 43 -22.91 2.87 21.21
CA ILE A 43 -23.75 2.19 20.20
C ILE A 43 -25.26 2.43 20.38
N LYS A 44 -25.70 2.91 21.55
CA LYS A 44 -27.11 3.25 21.79
C LYS A 44 -27.55 4.42 20.90
N CYS A 45 -26.62 5.31 20.54
CA CYS A 45 -26.87 6.50 19.71
C CYS A 45 -26.07 6.49 18.40
N HIS A 46 -24.79 6.11 18.43
CA HIS A 46 -23.87 6.02 17.30
C HIS A 46 -23.88 4.61 16.71
N LYS A 47 -24.85 4.34 15.83
CA LYS A 47 -25.04 2.99 15.25
C LYS A 47 -24.18 2.73 14.03
N THR A 48 -23.75 3.78 13.34
CA THR A 48 -23.02 3.67 12.07
C THR A 48 -21.54 3.41 12.32
N GLU A 49 -20.94 4.17 13.24
CA GLU A 49 -19.52 4.19 13.51
C GLU A 49 -18.99 2.82 13.99
N PRO A 50 -19.67 2.09 14.90
CA PRO A 50 -19.26 0.73 15.25
C PRO A 50 -19.29 -0.24 14.06
N VAL A 51 -20.21 -0.05 13.10
CA VAL A 51 -20.27 -0.88 11.88
C VAL A 51 -19.10 -0.55 10.96
N SER A 52 -18.77 0.73 10.78
CA SER A 52 -17.59 1.17 10.02
C SER A 52 -16.30 0.59 10.61
N ILE A 53 -16.14 0.65 11.94
CA ILE A 53 -14.98 0.08 12.65
C ILE A 53 -14.92 -1.44 12.46
N GLU A 54 -16.06 -2.12 12.57
CA GLU A 54 -16.12 -3.57 12.42
C GLU A 54 -15.64 -4.02 11.03
N GLN A 55 -16.04 -3.28 9.99
CA GLN A 55 -15.74 -3.56 8.58
C GLN A 55 -14.32 -3.16 8.20
N ASN A 56 -13.91 -1.94 8.53
CA ASN A 56 -12.74 -1.26 7.95
C ASN A 56 -11.87 -0.53 9.02
N GLY A 57 -12.08 -0.81 10.30
CA GLY A 57 -11.43 -0.14 11.43
C GLY A 57 -9.95 -0.49 11.64
N GLY A 58 -9.50 -1.65 11.17
CA GLY A 58 -8.14 -2.12 11.42
C GLY A 58 -7.83 -2.18 12.93
N LEU A 59 -6.75 -1.51 13.37
CA LEU A 59 -6.40 -1.43 14.79
C LEU A 59 -7.40 -0.61 15.62
N HIS A 60 -8.21 0.26 15.02
CA HIS A 60 -9.24 1.01 15.75
C HIS A 60 -10.33 0.09 16.32
N LYS A 61 -10.43 -1.13 15.79
CA LYS A 61 -11.35 -2.17 16.28
C LYS A 61 -10.83 -2.92 17.50
N THR A 62 -9.51 -3.03 17.67
CA THR A 62 -8.90 -3.98 18.60
C THR A 62 -7.97 -3.34 19.63
N ALA A 63 -7.38 -2.20 19.32
CA ALA A 63 -6.39 -1.53 20.16
C ALA A 63 -6.96 -0.36 20.98
N VAL A 64 -8.09 0.20 20.54
CA VAL A 64 -8.77 1.34 21.17
C VAL A 64 -10.28 1.13 21.15
N GLY A 65 -10.97 1.81 22.06
CA GLY A 65 -12.42 1.97 22.08
C GLY A 65 -12.84 3.43 21.93
N CYS A 66 -14.16 3.66 21.90
CA CYS A 66 -14.76 4.97 21.67
C CYS A 66 -14.23 6.05 22.62
N VAL A 67 -14.12 5.76 23.92
CA VAL A 67 -13.72 6.73 24.95
C VAL A 67 -12.20 6.91 25.07
N ASP A 68 -11.40 6.06 24.41
CA ASP A 68 -9.94 6.22 24.35
C ASP A 68 -9.56 7.37 23.40
N CYS A 69 -10.45 7.69 22.46
CA CYS A 69 -10.29 8.77 21.50
C CYS A 69 -11.22 9.95 21.87
N HIS A 70 -12.53 9.69 22.05
CA HIS A 70 -13.52 10.71 22.38
C HIS A 70 -13.55 11.02 23.88
N THR A 71 -12.68 11.94 24.30
CA THR A 71 -12.58 12.41 25.69
C THR A 71 -13.69 13.41 26.07
N GLU A 72 -14.32 14.03 25.07
CA GLU A 72 -15.45 14.95 25.23
C GLU A 72 -16.67 14.49 24.42
N HIS A 73 -17.87 14.77 24.94
CA HIS A 73 -19.13 14.53 24.24
C HIS A 73 -19.98 15.80 24.20
N PRO A 74 -20.49 16.26 23.03
CA PRO A 74 -21.36 17.43 22.95
C PRO A 74 -22.68 17.22 23.71
N PRO A 75 -23.28 18.27 24.31
CA PRO A 75 -22.82 19.66 24.34
C PRO A 75 -21.84 19.98 25.47
N LEU A 76 -21.41 18.97 26.27
CA LEU A 76 -20.54 19.19 27.43
C LEU A 76 -19.12 19.61 27.02
N GLY A 77 -18.69 19.19 25.83
CA GLY A 77 -17.45 19.61 25.20
C GLY A 77 -17.64 20.05 23.74
N LYS A 78 -16.59 20.66 23.18
CA LYS A 78 -16.57 21.18 21.80
C LYS A 78 -15.51 20.50 20.96
N GLU A 79 -14.56 19.81 21.57
CA GLU A 79 -13.43 19.15 20.92
C GLU A 79 -13.65 17.64 20.95
N ALA A 80 -14.84 17.21 20.49
CA ALA A 80 -15.18 15.80 20.43
C ALA A 80 -14.41 15.08 19.32
N ILE A 81 -13.85 15.79 18.33
CA ILE A 81 -13.02 15.22 17.27
C ILE A 81 -11.57 15.21 17.75
N PRO A 82 -10.95 14.04 17.95
CA PRO A 82 -9.62 13.93 18.55
C PRO A 82 -8.50 14.16 17.52
N ASP A 83 -7.33 14.59 18.00
CA ASP A 83 -6.13 14.72 17.16
C ASP A 83 -5.53 13.34 16.82
N CYS A 84 -5.30 13.07 15.54
CA CYS A 84 -4.71 11.81 15.09
C CYS A 84 -3.33 11.54 15.71
N ALA A 85 -2.56 12.60 15.93
CA ALA A 85 -1.21 12.57 16.49
C ALA A 85 -1.16 12.08 17.96
N MET A 86 -2.30 11.95 18.64
CA MET A 86 -2.37 11.32 19.96
C MET A 86 -1.83 9.88 19.94
N CYS A 87 -1.99 9.17 18.82
CA CYS A 87 -1.56 7.79 18.66
C CYS A 87 -0.70 7.57 17.39
N HIS A 88 -0.93 8.32 16.31
CA HIS A 88 -0.19 8.19 15.05
C HIS A 88 1.08 9.05 15.06
N SER A 89 2.26 8.43 15.09
CA SER A 89 3.55 9.12 15.10
C SER A 89 4.69 8.19 14.66
N GLY A 90 5.86 8.77 14.40
CA GLY A 90 7.12 8.01 14.25
C GLY A 90 7.45 7.56 12.83
N GLU A 91 6.62 7.88 11.85
CA GLU A 91 6.86 7.59 10.43
C GLU A 91 6.58 8.85 9.59
N PRO A 92 7.28 9.07 8.46
CA PRO A 92 7.09 10.26 7.62
C PRO A 92 5.64 10.48 7.17
N HIS A 93 4.87 9.39 7.00
CA HIS A 93 3.46 9.46 6.66
C HIS A 93 2.61 10.18 7.72
N TYR A 94 2.92 9.99 9.01
CA TYR A 94 2.17 10.60 10.11
C TYR A 94 2.50 12.07 10.34
N GLU A 95 3.54 12.59 9.68
CA GLU A 95 3.92 14.00 9.68
C GLU A 95 3.21 14.79 8.56
N LEU A 96 2.40 14.12 7.72
CA LEU A 96 1.61 14.77 6.69
C LEU A 96 0.45 15.57 7.30
N ASP A 97 0.20 16.73 6.73
CA ASP A 97 -0.98 17.53 7.05
C ASP A 97 -2.24 16.95 6.36
N ASN A 98 -3.41 17.34 6.85
CA ASN A 98 -4.70 17.05 6.23
C ASN A 98 -5.01 15.55 6.05
N CYS A 99 -4.84 14.75 7.11
CA CYS A 99 -5.11 13.30 7.13
C CYS A 99 -6.47 12.93 6.49
N GLY A 100 -7.47 13.80 6.66
CA GLY A 100 -8.83 13.63 6.17
C GLY A 100 -9.01 13.69 4.65
N SER A 101 -8.01 14.14 3.87
CA SER A 101 -8.09 14.04 2.39
C SER A 101 -8.09 12.59 1.93
N CYS A 102 -7.40 11.72 2.67
CA CYS A 102 -7.31 10.30 2.35
C CYS A 102 -8.12 9.42 3.30
N HIS A 103 -8.10 9.77 4.59
CA HIS A 103 -8.83 9.09 5.66
C HIS A 103 -10.08 9.90 6.03
N SER A 104 -11.03 9.98 5.10
CA SER A 104 -12.24 10.82 5.26
C SER A 104 -13.14 10.39 6.43
N ASP A 105 -13.04 9.14 6.88
CA ASP A 105 -13.69 8.65 8.09
C ASP A 105 -12.69 7.93 9.01
N PRO A 106 -12.30 8.54 10.14
CA PRO A 106 -11.38 7.95 11.12
C PRO A 106 -11.84 6.63 11.74
N HIS A 107 -13.12 6.29 11.61
CA HIS A 107 -13.66 5.00 12.06
C HIS A 107 -13.41 3.86 11.07
N GLN A 108 -13.04 4.17 9.82
CA GLN A 108 -12.72 3.19 8.78
C GLN A 108 -11.44 3.58 8.02
N PRO A 109 -10.29 3.65 8.70
CA PRO A 109 -9.03 4.05 8.08
C PRO A 109 -8.59 3.17 6.91
N LEU A 110 -9.11 1.94 6.77
CA LEU A 110 -8.83 1.05 5.64
C LEU A 110 -9.71 1.32 4.40
N ALA A 111 -10.77 2.12 4.54
CA ALA A 111 -11.63 2.54 3.43
C ALA A 111 -11.20 3.91 2.91
N LEU A 112 -9.96 3.99 2.41
CA LEU A 112 -9.38 5.24 1.94
C LEU A 112 -10.06 5.75 0.66
N GLN A 113 -10.09 7.06 0.50
CA GLN A 113 -10.43 7.74 -0.74
C GLN A 113 -9.21 8.54 -1.17
N LEU A 114 -8.61 8.23 -2.31
CA LEU A 114 -7.44 8.96 -2.76
C LEU A 114 -7.88 10.18 -3.57
N ASP A 115 -7.44 11.36 -3.14
CA ASP A 115 -7.52 12.58 -3.95
C ASP A 115 -6.45 12.58 -5.05
N ASP A 116 -6.65 13.41 -6.08
CA ASP A 116 -5.65 13.60 -7.13
C ASP A 116 -4.40 14.35 -6.63
N ASN A 117 -3.27 14.12 -7.29
CA ASN A 117 -2.00 14.85 -7.08
C ASN A 117 -1.38 14.70 -5.67
N ILE A 118 -1.59 13.55 -5.03
CA ILE A 118 -1.05 13.25 -3.69
C ILE A 118 0.30 12.50 -3.73
N THR A 119 1.06 12.60 -4.82
CA THR A 119 2.33 11.87 -5.02
C THR A 119 3.28 11.96 -3.82
N THR A 120 3.41 13.13 -3.20
CA THR A 120 4.24 13.30 -1.99
C THR A 120 3.85 12.37 -0.85
N ALA A 121 2.55 12.15 -0.64
CA ALA A 121 2.06 11.22 0.39
C ALA A 121 2.37 9.76 0.04
N CYS A 122 2.30 9.38 -1.23
CA CYS A 122 2.65 8.02 -1.66
C CYS A 122 4.14 7.72 -1.35
N LEU A 123 5.02 8.69 -1.61
CA LEU A 123 6.46 8.55 -1.46
C LEU A 123 6.94 8.47 -0.01
N THR A 124 6.09 8.75 0.99
CA THR A 124 6.46 8.52 2.40
C THR A 124 6.64 7.04 2.71
N CYS A 125 5.96 6.16 1.97
CA CYS A 125 6.03 4.71 2.11
C CYS A 125 6.61 4.00 0.87
N HIS A 126 6.52 4.64 -0.30
CA HIS A 126 7.01 4.14 -1.59
C HIS A 126 8.19 4.96 -2.15
N PRO A 127 9.27 5.22 -1.38
CA PRO A 127 10.35 6.08 -1.83
C PRO A 127 11.12 5.50 -3.01
N GLU A 128 11.21 4.17 -3.10
CA GLU A 128 11.92 3.49 -4.19
C GLU A 128 11.23 3.72 -5.53
N GLN A 129 9.90 3.66 -5.57
CA GLN A 129 9.14 3.90 -6.81
C GLN A 129 9.34 5.35 -7.32
N GLY A 130 9.42 6.32 -6.41
CA GLY A 130 9.77 7.69 -6.78
C GLY A 130 11.20 7.82 -7.30
N LYS A 131 12.14 7.07 -6.71
CA LYS A 131 13.52 6.99 -7.18
C LYS A 131 13.62 6.35 -8.56
N GLU A 132 12.90 5.27 -8.83
CA GLU A 132 12.85 4.62 -10.15
C GLU A 132 12.39 5.60 -11.23
N LEU A 133 11.30 6.35 -10.99
CA LEU A 133 10.79 7.36 -11.93
C LEU A 133 11.77 8.53 -12.15
N GLN A 134 12.53 8.90 -11.12
CA GLN A 134 13.55 9.95 -11.19
C GLN A 134 14.79 9.49 -11.97
N ASP A 135 15.29 8.30 -11.67
CA ASP A 135 16.52 7.74 -12.26
C ASP A 135 16.28 7.24 -13.69
N HIS A 136 15.03 6.86 -14.02
CA HIS A 136 14.64 6.34 -15.33
C HIS A 136 13.44 7.14 -15.92
N PRO A 137 13.65 8.42 -16.32
CA PRO A 137 12.58 9.26 -16.83
C PRO A 137 11.84 8.65 -18.01
N SER A 138 10.51 8.66 -17.94
CA SER A 138 9.62 8.18 -19.00
C SER A 138 8.31 8.97 -18.99
N LYS A 139 7.33 8.58 -19.82
CA LYS A 139 5.99 9.19 -19.79
C LYS A 139 5.26 8.98 -18.46
N HIS A 140 5.61 7.96 -17.70
CA HIS A 140 5.06 7.77 -16.35
C HIS A 140 5.61 8.79 -15.34
N THR A 141 6.76 9.42 -15.60
CA THR A 141 7.29 10.50 -14.75
C THR A 141 6.49 11.81 -14.91
N GLU A 142 5.68 11.92 -15.97
CA GLU A 142 4.88 13.12 -16.28
C GLU A 142 3.47 13.09 -15.63
N VAL A 143 3.11 12.01 -14.93
CA VAL A 143 1.81 11.84 -14.28
C VAL A 143 1.96 11.55 -12.79
N ASP A 144 0.95 11.91 -12.02
CA ASP A 144 0.89 11.59 -10.59
C ASP A 144 0.59 10.12 -10.33
N CYS A 145 0.98 9.62 -9.16
CA CYS A 145 0.71 8.23 -8.77
C CYS A 145 -0.77 7.87 -8.89
N THR A 146 -1.66 8.81 -8.53
CA THR A 146 -3.11 8.60 -8.55
C THR A 146 -3.73 8.62 -9.94
N PHE A 147 -2.98 9.00 -10.97
CA PHE A 147 -3.43 8.87 -12.35
C PHE A 147 -3.66 7.39 -12.71
N CYS A 148 -2.80 6.51 -12.20
CA CYS A 148 -2.89 5.07 -12.42
C CYS A 148 -3.41 4.31 -11.19
N HIS A 149 -3.07 4.74 -9.98
CA HIS A 149 -3.47 4.09 -8.73
C HIS A 149 -4.66 4.82 -8.10
N THR A 150 -5.86 4.36 -8.40
CA THR A 150 -7.13 4.96 -7.97
C THR A 150 -7.55 4.52 -6.57
N PHE A 151 -7.00 3.42 -6.06
CA PHE A 151 -7.10 3.03 -4.65
C PHE A 151 -5.79 2.46 -4.12
N HIS A 152 -5.62 2.52 -2.80
CA HIS A 152 -4.38 2.10 -2.17
C HIS A 152 -4.15 0.58 -2.33
N GLY A 153 -2.96 0.20 -2.79
CA GLY A 153 -2.61 -1.19 -3.08
C GLY A 153 -3.06 -1.71 -4.45
N GLU A 154 -3.65 -0.85 -5.29
CA GLU A 154 -4.01 -1.20 -6.66
C GLU A 154 -2.77 -1.50 -7.52
N ILE A 155 -2.82 -2.57 -8.31
CA ILE A 155 -1.93 -2.77 -9.46
C ILE A 155 -2.79 -2.60 -10.71
N PRO A 156 -2.68 -1.47 -11.43
CA PRO A 156 -3.54 -1.18 -12.57
C PRO A 156 -3.22 -2.11 -13.75
N ASP A 157 -4.25 -2.38 -14.57
CA ASP A 157 -4.06 -3.13 -15.81
C ASP A 157 -3.33 -2.27 -16.84
N CYS A 158 -2.20 -2.74 -17.33
CA CYS A 158 -1.39 -2.04 -18.33
C CYS A 158 -2.18 -1.78 -19.62
N SER A 159 -3.12 -2.67 -19.95
CA SER A 159 -3.90 -2.62 -21.19
C SER A 159 -4.93 -1.51 -21.25
N VAL A 160 -5.16 -0.79 -20.15
CA VAL A 160 -5.98 0.43 -20.14
C VAL A 160 -5.38 1.50 -21.06
N CYS A 161 -4.05 1.56 -21.17
CA CYS A 161 -3.34 2.56 -21.96
C CYS A 161 -2.37 1.97 -22.98
N HIS A 162 -1.87 0.74 -22.79
CA HIS A 162 -0.83 0.14 -23.63
C HIS A 162 -1.34 -1.07 -24.42
N GLU A 163 -1.04 -1.09 -25.72
CA GLU A 163 -1.31 -2.25 -26.56
C GLU A 163 -0.22 -3.33 -26.36
N PRO A 164 -0.56 -4.61 -26.22
CA PRO A 164 0.42 -5.68 -26.11
C PRO A 164 1.25 -5.83 -27.39
N HIS A 165 2.50 -6.28 -27.25
CA HIS A 165 3.38 -6.53 -28.39
C HIS A 165 3.04 -7.84 -29.12
N ALA A 166 2.40 -8.78 -28.43
CA ALA A 166 1.94 -10.04 -28.96
C ALA A 166 0.50 -10.35 -28.49
N GLN A 167 -0.27 -10.98 -29.37
CA GLN A 167 -1.66 -11.33 -29.07
C GLN A 167 -1.77 -12.19 -27.80
N GLY A 168 -2.63 -11.77 -26.88
CA GLY A 168 -2.93 -12.51 -25.66
C GLY A 168 -1.95 -12.29 -24.51
N GLN A 169 -1.00 -11.35 -24.62
CA GLN A 169 -0.19 -10.95 -23.46
C GLN A 169 -1.06 -10.31 -22.37
N THR A 170 -0.76 -10.68 -21.14
CA THR A 170 -1.39 -10.18 -19.92
C THR A 170 -0.50 -9.16 -19.23
N SER A 171 -1.04 -8.42 -18.26
CA SER A 171 -0.23 -7.50 -17.43
C SER A 171 0.95 -8.22 -16.74
N SER A 172 0.81 -9.50 -16.38
CA SER A 172 1.93 -10.29 -15.83
C SER A 172 3.04 -10.52 -16.86
N ASP A 173 2.71 -10.68 -18.13
CA ASP A 173 3.69 -10.84 -19.20
C ASP A 173 4.44 -9.52 -19.46
N CYS A 174 3.73 -8.39 -19.39
CA CYS A 174 4.32 -7.05 -19.48
C CYS A 174 5.35 -6.83 -18.37
N LEU A 175 4.99 -7.13 -17.11
CA LEU A 175 5.86 -7.00 -15.94
C LEU A 175 7.07 -7.93 -15.98
N GLY A 176 6.99 -9.03 -16.72
CA GLY A 176 8.13 -9.92 -16.97
C GLY A 176 9.22 -9.27 -17.85
N CYS A 177 8.90 -8.17 -18.53
CA CYS A 177 9.80 -7.43 -19.41
C CYS A 177 10.08 -5.99 -18.94
N HIS A 178 9.05 -5.28 -18.49
CA HIS A 178 9.06 -3.85 -18.20
C HIS A 178 8.60 -3.59 -16.77
N PRO A 179 9.47 -3.06 -15.89
CA PRO A 179 9.02 -2.54 -14.60
C PRO A 179 8.26 -1.22 -14.81
N VAL A 180 7.12 -1.03 -14.14
CA VAL A 180 6.18 0.07 -14.42
C VAL A 180 6.78 1.47 -14.21
N HIS A 181 7.59 1.63 -13.17
CA HIS A 181 8.23 2.90 -12.80
C HIS A 181 9.59 3.13 -13.49
N GLN A 182 10.01 2.20 -14.33
CA GLN A 182 11.20 2.34 -15.19
C GLN A 182 11.00 1.53 -16.49
N PRO A 183 9.94 1.83 -17.27
CA PRO A 183 9.47 0.94 -18.34
C PRO A 183 10.45 0.81 -19.51
N LEU A 184 11.42 1.72 -19.61
CA LEU A 184 12.48 1.67 -20.62
C LEU A 184 13.63 0.72 -20.24
N THR A 185 13.69 0.29 -18.98
CA THR A 185 14.66 -0.69 -18.49
C THR A 185 14.12 -2.09 -18.76
N ILE A 186 14.42 -2.64 -19.94
CA ILE A 186 13.86 -3.92 -20.38
C ILE A 186 14.73 -5.08 -19.88
N HIS A 187 14.13 -5.95 -19.08
CA HIS A 187 14.76 -7.16 -18.54
C HIS A 187 13.88 -8.36 -18.79
N TYR A 188 14.43 -9.53 -19.07
CA TYR A 188 13.61 -10.72 -19.27
C TYR A 188 14.34 -12.00 -18.89
N ALA A 189 13.55 -13.03 -18.59
CA ALA A 189 14.06 -14.37 -18.30
C ALA A 189 14.65 -15.03 -19.56
N ASN A 190 15.59 -15.96 -19.38
CA ASN A 190 16.20 -16.67 -20.50
C ASN A 190 15.17 -17.55 -21.24
N GLU A 191 14.09 -17.92 -20.58
CA GLU A 191 13.02 -18.77 -21.07
C GLU A 191 11.96 -18.00 -21.86
N THR A 192 12.09 -16.67 -21.96
CA THR A 192 11.13 -15.80 -22.67
C THR A 192 10.90 -16.31 -24.10
N PRO A 193 9.64 -16.59 -24.48
CA PRO A 193 9.32 -17.16 -25.79
C PRO A 193 9.78 -16.26 -26.95
N ARG A 194 10.28 -16.89 -28.02
CA ARG A 194 10.65 -16.17 -29.26
C ARG A 194 9.51 -15.33 -29.82
N ALA A 195 8.27 -15.80 -29.65
CA ALA A 195 7.05 -15.12 -30.08
C ALA A 195 6.85 -13.73 -29.48
N TYR A 196 7.52 -13.40 -28.36
CA TYR A 196 7.50 -12.06 -27.77
C TYR A 196 8.54 -11.12 -28.38
N CYS A 197 9.55 -11.65 -29.08
CA CYS A 197 10.61 -10.88 -29.73
C CYS A 197 10.31 -10.65 -31.21
N THR A 198 9.72 -11.65 -31.88
CA THR A 198 9.45 -11.62 -33.33
C THR A 198 8.51 -10.52 -33.83
N PRO A 199 7.58 -9.94 -33.03
CA PRO A 199 6.78 -8.80 -33.50
C PRO A 199 7.63 -7.60 -33.91
N CYS A 200 8.79 -7.39 -33.27
CA CYS A 200 9.74 -6.34 -33.63
C CYS A 200 10.94 -6.88 -34.43
N HIS A 201 11.22 -8.18 -34.33
CA HIS A 201 12.38 -8.86 -34.92
C HIS A 201 11.96 -9.98 -35.89
N GLU A 202 11.05 -9.66 -36.83
CA GLU A 202 10.47 -10.64 -37.76
C GLU A 202 11.54 -11.34 -38.61
N GLU A 203 12.47 -10.58 -39.19
CA GLU A 203 13.54 -11.09 -40.04
C GLU A 203 14.39 -12.16 -39.32
N TYR A 204 14.81 -11.88 -38.07
CA TYR A 204 15.62 -12.83 -37.30
C TYR A 204 14.79 -14.05 -36.87
N GLY A 205 13.49 -13.87 -36.60
CA GLY A 205 12.57 -14.97 -36.36
C GLY A 205 12.53 -15.94 -37.53
N ASP A 206 12.42 -15.41 -38.76
CA ASP A 206 12.39 -16.18 -39.99
C ASP A 206 13.71 -16.91 -40.28
N LEU A 207 14.85 -16.24 -40.05
CA LEU A 207 16.17 -16.87 -40.15
C LEU A 207 16.31 -18.03 -39.15
N MET A 208 15.91 -17.81 -37.90
CA MET A 208 15.99 -18.82 -36.86
C MET A 208 15.11 -20.04 -37.17
N ASN A 209 13.95 -19.81 -37.83
CA ASN A 209 13.08 -20.88 -38.30
C ASN A 209 13.68 -21.71 -39.46
N LYS A 210 14.62 -21.13 -40.23
CA LYS A 210 15.38 -21.82 -41.29
C LYS A 210 16.60 -22.57 -40.76
N THR A 211 17.08 -22.23 -39.57
CA THR A 211 18.27 -22.88 -38.98
C THR A 211 18.04 -24.37 -38.72
N THR A 212 19.03 -25.19 -39.10
CA THR A 212 18.98 -26.65 -38.94
C THR A 212 19.90 -27.17 -37.83
N THR A 213 20.76 -26.32 -37.25
CA THR A 213 21.66 -26.67 -36.14
C THR A 213 20.90 -26.73 -34.80
N LEU A 214 21.58 -27.20 -33.75
CA LEU A 214 21.00 -27.27 -32.40
C LEU A 214 20.63 -25.89 -31.83
N HIS A 215 21.22 -24.80 -32.33
CA HIS A 215 20.87 -23.45 -31.86
C HIS A 215 19.40 -23.10 -32.06
N LYS A 216 18.70 -23.74 -33.00
CA LYS A 216 17.26 -23.53 -33.25
C LYS A 216 16.38 -23.85 -32.04
N THR A 217 16.87 -24.61 -31.05
CA THR A 217 16.09 -25.00 -29.87
C THR A 217 16.12 -23.92 -28.78
N PHE A 218 16.98 -22.93 -28.88
CA PHE A 218 17.07 -21.85 -27.89
C PHE A 218 16.06 -20.74 -28.18
N THR A 219 15.65 -20.04 -27.13
CA THR A 219 14.93 -18.77 -27.24
C THR A 219 15.90 -17.65 -27.65
N CYS A 220 15.37 -16.51 -28.07
CA CYS A 220 16.17 -15.30 -28.28
C CYS A 220 16.87 -14.90 -26.97
N ALA A 221 16.10 -14.88 -25.87
CA ALA A 221 16.57 -14.48 -24.55
C ALA A 221 17.65 -15.39 -23.96
N PHE A 222 17.68 -16.68 -24.31
CA PHE A 222 18.73 -17.59 -23.86
C PHE A 222 20.12 -17.16 -24.34
N CYS A 223 20.20 -16.62 -25.57
CA CYS A 223 21.43 -16.05 -26.11
C CYS A 223 21.59 -14.59 -25.65
N HIS A 224 20.54 -13.78 -25.80
CA HIS A 224 20.52 -12.36 -25.48
C HIS A 224 20.14 -12.11 -24.02
N ARG A 225 20.97 -12.52 -23.07
CA ARG A 225 20.56 -12.64 -21.66
C ARG A 225 20.36 -11.31 -20.92
N GLY A 226 19.29 -11.25 -20.15
CA GLY A 226 19.14 -10.39 -18.97
C GLY A 226 18.67 -8.96 -19.23
N VAL A 227 19.18 -8.29 -20.26
CA VAL A 227 18.83 -6.90 -20.59
C VAL A 227 18.65 -6.72 -22.07
N HIS A 228 17.77 -5.79 -22.46
CA HIS A 228 17.69 -5.35 -23.84
C HIS A 228 18.09 -3.87 -24.00
N PRO A 229 18.98 -3.55 -24.96
CA PRO A 229 19.62 -4.47 -25.91
C PRO A 229 20.90 -5.13 -25.35
N VAL A 230 21.16 -6.37 -25.75
CA VAL A 230 22.43 -7.07 -25.49
C VAL A 230 22.82 -7.89 -26.71
N VAL A 231 24.11 -7.97 -27.03
CA VAL A 231 24.64 -8.90 -28.04
C VAL A 231 25.64 -9.83 -27.34
N PRO A 232 25.39 -11.15 -27.28
CA PRO A 232 26.27 -12.06 -26.59
C PRO A 232 27.58 -12.28 -27.37
N GLN A 233 28.63 -12.62 -26.63
CA GLN A 233 29.88 -13.11 -27.21
C GLN A 233 29.81 -14.64 -27.35
N CYS A 234 30.26 -15.18 -28.49
CA CYS A 234 30.24 -16.62 -28.77
C CYS A 234 31.02 -17.43 -27.73
N GLU A 235 32.12 -16.85 -27.23
CA GLU A 235 33.02 -17.44 -26.24
C GLU A 235 32.34 -17.69 -24.89
N THR A 236 31.25 -16.99 -24.59
CA THR A 236 30.47 -17.19 -23.35
C THR A 236 30.03 -18.65 -23.19
N CYS A 237 29.75 -19.33 -24.29
CA CYS A 237 29.35 -20.74 -24.30
C CYS A 237 30.38 -21.65 -24.97
N HIS A 238 31.05 -21.18 -26.02
CA HIS A 238 31.97 -22.01 -26.82
C HIS A 238 33.43 -21.95 -26.37
N GLY A 239 33.81 -21.00 -25.52
CA GLY A 239 35.22 -20.69 -25.27
C GLY A 239 35.94 -20.35 -26.58
N LYS A 240 37.19 -20.81 -26.71
CA LYS A 240 38.02 -20.62 -27.92
C LYS A 240 38.31 -21.96 -28.58
N PRO A 241 37.44 -22.45 -29.50
CA PRO A 241 37.61 -23.78 -30.10
C PRO A 241 38.76 -23.84 -31.12
N HIS A 242 39.11 -22.69 -31.71
CA HIS A 242 40.23 -22.56 -32.66
C HIS A 242 41.55 -22.19 -31.99
N SER A 243 42.64 -22.31 -32.75
CA SER A 243 43.98 -21.94 -32.28
C SER A 243 44.10 -20.43 -32.00
N ALA A 244 45.02 -20.05 -31.11
CA ALA A 244 45.30 -18.64 -30.82
C ALA A 244 45.73 -17.83 -32.06
N ALA A 245 46.41 -18.47 -33.02
CA ALA A 245 46.80 -17.84 -34.28
C ALA A 245 45.57 -17.49 -35.15
N GLN A 246 44.58 -18.39 -35.21
CA GLN A 246 43.34 -18.14 -35.95
C GLN A 246 42.52 -17.03 -35.33
N HIS A 247 42.30 -17.07 -34.00
CA HIS A 247 41.60 -15.99 -33.29
C HIS A 247 42.33 -14.64 -33.38
N LYS A 248 43.66 -14.65 -33.51
CA LYS A 248 44.43 -13.42 -33.74
C LYS A 248 44.27 -12.90 -35.18
N ALA A 249 44.19 -13.78 -36.17
CA ALA A 249 44.04 -13.40 -37.57
C ALA A 249 42.59 -13.00 -37.92
N MET A 250 41.61 -13.67 -37.31
CA MET A 250 40.18 -13.51 -37.54
C MET A 250 39.47 -13.39 -36.18
N PRO A 251 39.43 -12.18 -35.58
CA PRO A 251 38.87 -11.98 -34.25
C PRO A 251 37.35 -12.07 -34.21
N ASN A 252 36.65 -11.85 -35.32
CA ASN A 252 35.19 -11.92 -35.38
C ASN A 252 34.73 -13.30 -35.86
N CYS A 253 33.99 -14.02 -35.02
CA CYS A 253 33.52 -15.36 -35.37
C CYS A 253 32.62 -15.37 -36.62
N LEU A 254 31.82 -14.31 -36.80
CA LEU A 254 30.85 -14.20 -37.90
C LEU A 254 31.47 -14.04 -39.29
N ASP A 255 32.76 -13.70 -39.38
CA ASP A 255 33.47 -13.63 -40.68
C ASP A 255 33.54 -15.01 -41.36
N CYS A 256 33.50 -16.09 -40.57
CA CYS A 256 33.46 -17.48 -41.06
C CYS A 256 32.16 -18.21 -40.70
N HIS A 257 31.54 -17.87 -39.57
CA HIS A 257 30.30 -18.51 -39.09
C HIS A 257 29.02 -17.80 -39.54
N LEU A 258 29.13 -16.79 -40.41
CA LEU A 258 28.02 -16.07 -41.05
C LEU A 258 27.09 -15.36 -40.05
N ASP A 259 25.93 -15.93 -39.75
CA ASP A 259 24.90 -15.31 -38.92
C ASP A 259 24.51 -16.27 -37.78
N ALA A 260 24.54 -15.77 -36.55
CA ALA A 260 24.14 -16.50 -35.36
C ALA A 260 22.67 -16.96 -35.42
N HIS A 261 21.81 -16.25 -36.17
CA HIS A 261 20.40 -16.59 -36.37
C HIS A 261 20.17 -17.53 -37.57
N ASN A 262 21.20 -17.82 -38.36
CA ASN A 262 21.13 -18.73 -39.50
C ASN A 262 22.39 -19.59 -39.63
N LEU A 263 22.82 -20.20 -38.53
CA LEU A 263 23.99 -21.07 -38.52
C LEU A 263 23.71 -22.31 -39.37
N ALA A 264 24.35 -22.39 -40.54
CA ALA A 264 24.41 -23.57 -41.38
C ALA A 264 25.60 -24.47 -40.98
N LYS A 265 25.48 -25.78 -41.21
CA LYS A 265 26.59 -26.73 -41.06
C LYS A 265 27.55 -26.65 -42.24
#